data_AF-A0A093YN14-F1
#
_entry.id   AF-A0A093YN14-F1
#
_cell.length_a   1.000
_cell.length_b   1.000
_cell.length_c   1.000
_cell.angle_alpha   90.00
_cell.angle_beta   90.00
_cell.angle_gamma   90.00
#
_symmetry.space_group_name_H-M   'P 1'
#
loop_
_entity.id
_entity.type
_entity.pdbx_description
1 polymer ?
#
loop_
_entity_poly.entity_id
_entity_poly.type
_entity_poly.pdbx_seq_one_letter_code
_entity_poly.pdbx_strand_id
1 'polypeptide(L)'
;MLRRIASTLPRKVPATATTALSQPRTRLLSSAVPRMAALKPANPPITSQLPSDGFQLLPESEKAGAAEDALYDQQIKDVEAWWATPRYDGIKRPYTAADIVSKRG
;
A
#
# COMPACT_ATOMS: atom_id res chain seq x y z
N MET A 1 6.42 -81.39 0.03
CA MET A 1 7.84 -81.72 0.19
C MET A 1 8.66 -80.72 -0.59
N LEU A 2 9.55 -79.97 0.05
CA LEU A 2 10.90 -79.62 -0.42
C LEU A 2 11.48 -78.54 0.51
N ARG A 3 12.44 -78.99 1.30
CA ARG A 3 13.26 -78.24 2.25
C ARG A 3 14.15 -77.27 1.46
N ARG A 4 14.37 -76.05 1.97
CA ARG A 4 15.48 -75.21 1.50
C ARG A 4 16.24 -74.58 2.67
N ILE A 5 17.17 -75.39 3.16
CA ILE A 5 18.57 -75.14 3.53
C ILE A 5 18.92 -73.67 3.85
N ALA A 6 19.26 -73.44 5.12
CA ALA A 6 19.97 -72.24 5.58
C ALA A 6 21.40 -72.21 5.04
N SER A 7 21.81 -71.07 4.50
CA SER A 7 23.20 -70.78 4.14
C SER A 7 23.68 -69.59 4.96
N THR A 8 24.58 -69.87 5.89
CA THR A 8 25.33 -68.89 6.69
C THR A 8 26.41 -68.23 5.84
N LEU A 9 26.61 -66.91 5.96
CA LEU A 9 27.82 -66.21 5.52
C LEU A 9 28.06 -64.97 6.43
N PRO A 10 29.32 -64.49 6.54
CA PRO A 10 29.96 -64.18 7.82
C PRO A 10 29.68 -62.81 8.41
N ARG A 11 29.71 -62.79 9.75
CA ARG A 11 29.75 -61.62 10.63
C ARG A 11 30.90 -60.69 10.26
N LYS A 12 30.58 -59.52 9.68
CA LYS A 12 31.54 -58.42 9.54
C LYS A 12 31.76 -57.77 10.90
N VAL A 13 33.00 -57.82 11.37
CA VAL A 13 33.47 -57.07 12.55
C VAL A 13 33.48 -55.58 12.18
N PRO A 14 32.99 -54.67 13.04
CA PRO A 14 33.12 -53.24 12.77
C PRO A 14 34.58 -52.84 12.91
N ALA A 15 35.17 -52.34 11.84
CA ALA A 15 36.41 -51.57 11.92
C ALA A 15 36.09 -50.25 12.64
N THR A 16 36.86 -49.94 13.69
CA THR A 16 36.85 -48.66 14.39
C THR A 16 37.27 -47.57 13.41
N ALA A 17 36.28 -46.88 12.82
CA ALA A 17 36.52 -45.67 12.05
C ALA A 17 36.95 -44.56 13.03
N THR A 18 38.17 -44.08 12.81
CA THR A 18 38.76 -42.93 13.48
C THR A 18 37.89 -41.69 13.30
N THR A 19 37.74 -40.96 14.39
CA THR A 19 36.98 -39.72 14.54
C THR A 19 37.48 -38.66 13.55
N ALA A 20 36.83 -38.51 12.41
CA ALA A 20 37.01 -37.34 11.56
C ALA A 20 36.13 -36.20 12.12
N LEU A 21 36.76 -35.10 12.51
CA LEU A 21 36.09 -33.93 13.07
C LEU A 21 34.99 -33.44 12.12
N SER A 22 33.74 -33.51 12.57
CA SER A 22 32.58 -32.90 11.93
C SER A 22 32.73 -31.38 12.01
N GLN A 23 33.07 -30.74 10.90
CA GLN A 23 33.01 -29.28 10.80
C GLN A 23 31.54 -28.84 10.78
N PRO A 24 31.11 -27.90 11.65
CA PRO A 24 29.76 -27.37 11.60
C PRO A 24 29.59 -26.55 10.32
N ARG A 25 28.77 -27.06 9.39
CA ARG A 25 28.38 -26.35 8.18
C ARG A 25 27.38 -25.25 8.56
N THR A 26 27.90 -24.07 8.92
CA THR A 26 27.07 -22.88 9.12
C THR A 26 26.44 -22.49 7.78
N ARG A 27 25.15 -22.76 7.61
CA ARG A 27 24.39 -22.17 6.49
C ARG A 27 24.15 -20.71 6.82
N LEU A 28 24.73 -19.82 6.04
CA LEU A 28 24.35 -18.41 6.01
C LEU A 28 22.93 -18.34 5.44
N LEU A 29 21.92 -18.08 6.29
CA LEU A 29 20.59 -17.71 5.80
C LEU A 29 20.68 -16.25 5.35
N SER A 30 20.79 -16.03 4.05
CA SER A 30 20.63 -14.72 3.43
C SER A 30 19.14 -14.51 3.14
N SER A 31 18.47 -13.63 3.89
CA SER A 31 17.15 -13.13 3.55
C SER A 31 17.31 -11.93 2.62
N ALA A 32 17.52 -12.17 1.32
CA ALA A 32 17.41 -11.10 0.34
C ALA A 32 15.92 -10.76 0.18
N VAL A 33 15.50 -9.59 0.67
CA VAL A 33 14.16 -9.06 0.32
C VAL A 33 14.21 -8.75 -1.18
N PRO A 34 13.35 -9.36 -2.02
CA PRO A 34 13.32 -9.04 -3.43
C PRO A 34 12.99 -7.55 -3.57
N ARG A 35 13.88 -6.80 -4.22
CA ARG A 35 13.64 -5.40 -4.56
C ARG A 35 12.46 -5.35 -5.55
N MET A 36 11.31 -4.87 -5.09
CA MET A 36 10.14 -4.71 -5.95
C MET A 36 10.46 -3.73 -7.09
N ALA A 37 10.01 -4.06 -8.30
CA ALA A 37 10.10 -3.14 -9.42
C ALA A 37 9.25 -1.89 -9.13
N ALA A 38 9.77 -0.71 -9.43
CA ALA A 38 9.01 0.53 -9.31
C ALA A 38 7.81 0.48 -10.28
N LEU A 39 6.60 0.55 -9.73
CA LEU A 39 5.37 0.60 -10.52
C LEU A 39 5.27 1.97 -11.20
N LYS A 40 4.63 2.02 -12.37
CA LYS A 40 4.31 3.28 -13.04
C LYS A 40 3.41 4.12 -12.12
N PRO A 41 3.66 5.43 -11.95
CA PRO A 41 2.75 6.31 -11.22
C PRO A 41 1.33 6.22 -11.80
N ALA A 42 0.33 6.11 -10.93
CA ALA A 42 -1.07 6.09 -11.34
C ALA A 42 -1.46 7.43 -11.97
N ASN A 43 -2.27 7.39 -13.03
CA ASN A 43 -2.80 8.57 -13.71
C ASN A 43 -4.33 8.43 -13.81
N PRO A 44 -5.13 9.26 -13.12
CA PRO A 44 -4.73 10.38 -12.27
C PRO A 44 -4.01 9.94 -10.96
N PRO A 45 -3.23 10.85 -10.34
CA PRO A 45 -2.58 10.56 -9.07
C PRO A 45 -3.61 10.18 -8.00
N ILE A 46 -3.25 9.21 -7.15
CA ILE A 46 -4.13 8.69 -6.08
C ILE A 46 -4.39 9.77 -5.01
N THR A 47 -3.43 10.67 -4.81
CA THR A 47 -3.57 11.83 -3.93
C THR A 47 -3.66 13.10 -4.78
N SER A 48 -4.71 13.88 -4.55
CA SER A 48 -4.87 15.23 -5.10
C SER A 48 -4.85 16.20 -3.94
N GLN A 49 -4.00 17.22 -4.00
CA GLN A 49 -3.98 18.29 -3.01
C GLN A 49 -5.31 19.04 -3.04
N LEU A 50 -6.02 19.04 -1.92
CA LEU A 50 -7.30 19.73 -1.79
C LEU A 50 -7.08 21.11 -1.15
N PRO A 51 -7.89 22.12 -1.50
CA PRO A 51 -7.85 23.44 -0.85
C PRO A 51 -7.95 23.38 0.68
N SER A 52 -8.73 22.42 1.18
CA SER A 52 -8.93 22.19 2.61
C SER A 52 -7.67 21.73 3.33
N ASP A 53 -6.70 21.15 2.64
CA ASP A 53 -5.45 20.69 3.26
C ASP A 53 -4.65 21.88 3.82
N GLY A 54 -4.63 23.01 3.10
CA GLY A 54 -3.97 24.23 3.55
C GLY A 54 -4.61 24.80 4.83
N PHE A 55 -5.94 24.82 4.88
CA PHE A 55 -6.69 25.28 6.05
C PHE A 55 -6.47 24.39 7.28
N GLN A 56 -6.36 23.08 7.08
CA GLN A 56 -6.13 22.13 8.18
C GLN A 56 -4.77 22.31 8.86
N LEU A 57 -3.76 22.80 8.12
CA LEU A 57 -2.42 23.05 8.63
C LEU A 57 -2.28 24.38 9.38
N LEU A 58 -3.26 25.28 9.28
CA LEU A 58 -3.25 26.56 10.01
C LEU A 58 -3.42 26.34 11.52
N PRO A 59 -2.85 27.23 12.36
CA PRO A 59 -3.13 27.22 13.80
C PRO A 59 -4.60 27.58 14.06
N GLU A 60 -5.20 26.99 15.10
CA GLU A 60 -6.63 27.18 15.44
C GLU A 60 -7.03 28.66 15.63
N SER A 61 -6.10 29.50 16.11
CA SER A 61 -6.32 30.93 16.29
C SER A 61 -6.53 31.70 14.98
N GLU A 62 -6.05 31.17 13.85
CA GLU A 62 -6.11 31.81 12.53
C GLU A 62 -7.17 31.17 11.62
N LYS A 63 -7.85 30.11 12.08
CA LYS A 63 -8.89 29.42 11.30
C LYS A 63 -10.18 30.24 11.21
N ALA A 64 -10.63 30.79 12.33
CA ALA A 64 -11.92 31.47 12.41
C ALA A 64 -11.94 32.75 11.56
N GLY A 65 -13.02 32.94 10.78
CA GLY A 65 -13.25 34.15 9.98
C GLY A 65 -12.56 34.09 8.62
N ALA A 66 -11.49 34.88 8.42
CA ALA A 66 -10.94 35.11 7.09
C ALA A 66 -10.45 33.83 6.37
N ALA A 67 -9.90 32.87 7.10
CA ALA A 67 -9.44 31.61 6.52
C ALA A 67 -10.61 30.67 6.16
N GLU A 68 -11.68 30.65 6.96
CA GLU A 68 -12.93 29.95 6.67
C GLU A 68 -13.64 30.54 5.45
N ASP A 69 -13.76 31.87 5.39
CA ASP A 69 -14.37 32.59 4.27
C ASP A 69 -13.61 32.31 2.96
N ALA A 70 -12.27 32.36 3.01
CA ALA A 70 -11.44 32.07 1.85
C ALA A 70 -11.58 30.61 1.37
N LEU A 71 -11.68 29.66 2.29
CA LEU A 71 -11.93 28.25 1.95
C LEU A 71 -13.32 28.08 1.32
N TYR A 72 -14.34 28.72 1.89
CA TYR A 72 -15.71 28.66 1.38
C TYR A 72 -15.81 29.21 -0.04
N ASP A 73 -15.24 30.40 -0.29
CA ASP A 73 -15.19 31.02 -1.62
C ASP A 73 -14.45 30.16 -2.64
N GLN A 74 -13.35 29.51 -2.23
CA GLN A 74 -12.61 28.60 -3.08
C GLN A 74 -13.44 27.37 -3.46
N GLN A 75 -14.15 26.79 -2.49
CA GLN A 75 -15.02 25.64 -2.74
C GLN A 75 -16.18 25.96 -3.69
N ILE A 76 -16.75 27.17 -3.61
CA ILE A 76 -17.76 27.63 -4.57
C ILE A 76 -17.19 27.63 -5.98
N LYS A 77 -16.02 28.25 -6.18
CA LYS A 77 -15.36 28.34 -7.49
C LYS A 77 -15.04 26.96 -8.07
N ASP A 78 -14.58 26.03 -7.23
CA ASP A 78 -14.30 24.67 -7.66
C ASP A 78 -15.57 23.93 -8.13
N VAL A 79 -16.69 24.12 -7.43
CA VAL A 79 -17.99 23.55 -7.83
C VAL A 79 -18.49 24.18 -9.13
N GLU A 80 -18.35 25.49 -9.30
CA GLU A 80 -18.71 26.19 -10.54
C GLU A 80 -17.85 25.70 -11.72
N ALA A 81 -16.53 25.59 -11.54
CA ALA A 81 -15.62 25.05 -12.54
C ALA A 81 -15.96 23.59 -12.89
N TRP A 82 -16.31 22.78 -11.89
CA TRP A 82 -16.75 21.40 -12.11
C TRP A 82 -18.07 21.35 -12.90
N TRP A 83 -19.02 22.23 -12.60
CA TRP A 83 -20.28 22.33 -13.34
C TRP A 83 -20.11 22.88 -14.76
N ALA A 84 -19.04 23.64 -15.03
CA ALA A 84 -18.70 24.10 -16.38
C ALA A 84 -18.09 22.99 -17.26
N THR A 85 -17.80 21.80 -16.71
CA THR A 85 -17.29 20.68 -17.52
C THR A 85 -18.34 20.18 -18.51
N PRO A 86 -17.92 19.63 -19.68
CA PRO A 86 -18.85 19.13 -20.71
C PRO A 86 -19.87 18.10 -20.21
N ARG A 87 -19.56 17.42 -19.09
CA ARG A 87 -20.45 16.46 -18.44
C ARG A 87 -21.80 17.06 -18.04
N TYR A 88 -21.84 18.35 -17.70
CA TYR A 88 -23.04 19.00 -17.17
C TYR A 88 -23.64 20.05 -18.11
N ASP A 89 -23.23 20.06 -19.37
CA ASP A 89 -23.77 20.98 -20.36
C ASP A 89 -25.29 20.76 -20.54
N GLY A 90 -26.04 21.86 -20.67
CA GLY A 90 -27.50 21.85 -20.77
C GLY A 90 -28.28 21.56 -19.46
N ILE A 91 -27.61 21.25 -18.34
CA ILE A 91 -28.30 20.97 -17.06
C ILE A 91 -28.65 22.26 -16.34
N LYS A 92 -29.95 22.54 -16.22
CA LYS A 92 -30.48 23.67 -15.44
C LYS A 92 -30.65 23.30 -13.96
N ARG A 93 -30.11 24.13 -13.07
CA ARG A 93 -30.16 23.93 -11.61
C ARG A 93 -31.00 25.03 -10.96
N PRO A 94 -32.00 24.71 -10.13
CA PRO A 94 -32.79 25.70 -9.40
C PRO A 94 -32.13 26.17 -8.09
N TYR A 95 -30.83 25.89 -7.92
CA TYR A 95 -30.01 26.22 -6.76
C TYR A 95 -28.59 26.58 -7.22
N THR A 96 -27.87 27.30 -6.37
CA THR A 96 -26.54 27.83 -6.66
C THR A 96 -25.42 26.89 -6.15
N ALA A 97 -24.19 27.15 -6.58
CA ALA A 97 -23.02 26.46 -6.03
C ALA A 97 -22.87 26.75 -4.53
N ALA A 98 -23.14 27.98 -4.09
CA ALA A 98 -23.14 28.39 -2.69
C ALA A 98 -24.13 27.59 -1.84
N ASP A 99 -25.34 27.33 -2.36
CA ASP A 99 -26.35 26.52 -1.66
C ASP A 99 -25.84 25.11 -1.40
N ILE A 100 -25.13 24.52 -2.36
CA ILE A 100 -24.55 23.18 -2.23
C ILE A 100 -23.35 23.18 -1.27
N VAL A 101 -22.45 24.17 -1.40
CA VAL A 101 -21.27 24.29 -0.52
C VAL A 101 -21.69 24.57 0.92
N SER A 102 -22.77 25.32 1.17
CA SER A 102 -23.30 25.56 2.52
C SER A 102 -23.78 24.28 3.24
N LYS A 103 -23.97 23.20 2.49
CA LYS A 103 -24.35 21.87 3.02
C LYS A 103 -23.17 20.90 3.04
N ARG A 104 -21.98 21.33 2.62
CA ARG A 104 -20.74 20.57 2.82
C ARG A 104 -20.25 20.85 4.23
N GLY A 105 -20.33 19.83 5.10
CA GLY A 105 -20.04 19.92 6.52
C GLY A 105 -21.11 19.17 7.30
#